data_AF-K0TM36-F1
#
_entry.id   AF-K0TM36-F1
#
_cell.length_a   1.000
_cell.length_b   1.000
_cell.length_c   1.000
_cell.angle_alpha   90.00
_cell.angle_beta   90.00
_cell.angle_gamma   90.00
#
_symmetry.space_group_name_H-M   'P 1'
#
loop_
_entity.id
_entity.type
_entity.pdbx_description
1 polymer ?
#
loop_
_entity_poly.entity_id
_entity_poly.type
_entity_poly.pdbx_seq_one_letter_code
_entity_poly.pdbx_strand_id
1 'polypeptide(L)'
;MKPRQFAPPDSNGRRVVTFAEALKSLNTDPTNSDAARQLLNSDATSSNSDTTEETGIPKPALELRLRVQARLARIIAEEVAGYHTGVVIKGFTVSLTVGSLRDTSEKWKIPPQAWKAFRAVAFRSLLFVGERELIAEGGDALLHLNVVEFHNIFSPMLAAMGDRESMETWLAATDILADVELRGGSNYGKKLRRPFGTFT
;
A
#
# COMPACT_ATOMS: atom_id res chain seq x y z
N MET A 1 -25.06 -7.56 7.06
CA MET A 1 -23.67 -7.24 7.45
C MET A 1 -23.67 -5.83 8.04
N LYS A 2 -23.21 -5.66 9.29
CA LYS A 2 -23.09 -4.32 9.91
C LYS A 2 -21.86 -3.63 9.30
N PRO A 3 -21.94 -2.35 8.88
CA PRO A 3 -20.74 -1.58 8.60
C PRO A 3 -19.94 -1.45 9.89
N ARG A 4 -18.68 -1.91 9.90
CA ARG A 4 -17.82 -1.76 11.07
C ARG A 4 -17.53 -0.27 11.26
N GLN A 5 -17.73 0.19 12.48
CA GLN A 5 -17.36 1.52 12.94
C GLN A 5 -15.86 1.73 12.78
N PHE A 6 -15.53 2.97 12.43
CA PHE A 6 -14.24 3.55 12.12
C PHE A 6 -13.09 3.14 13.04
N ALA A 7 -11.86 3.31 12.54
CA ALA A 7 -10.63 3.25 13.32
C ALA A 7 -10.83 3.93 14.70
N PRO A 8 -10.31 3.33 15.78
CA PRO A 8 -10.52 3.85 17.13
C PRO A 8 -10.10 5.33 17.18
N PRO A 9 -10.89 6.20 17.85
CA PRO A 9 -10.56 7.61 17.96
C PRO A 9 -9.16 7.78 18.57
N ASP A 10 -8.45 8.82 18.15
CA ASP A 10 -7.14 9.12 18.73
C ASP A 10 -7.28 9.47 20.21
N SER A 11 -6.15 9.58 20.92
CA SER A 11 -6.09 9.94 22.34
C SER A 11 -6.80 11.26 22.68
N ASN A 12 -7.14 12.07 21.67
CA ASN A 12 -7.79 13.37 21.77
C ASN A 12 -9.27 13.34 21.36
N GLY A 13 -9.85 12.15 21.11
CA GLY A 13 -11.26 12.01 20.73
C GLY A 13 -11.58 12.48 19.31
N ARG A 14 -10.58 12.75 18.47
CA ARG A 14 -10.79 13.10 17.07
C ARG A 14 -10.97 11.84 16.24
N ARG A 15 -11.90 11.92 15.27
CA ARG A 15 -12.14 10.84 14.30
C ARG A 15 -10.88 10.67 13.46
N VAL A 16 -10.31 9.47 13.52
CA VAL A 16 -9.14 9.10 12.72
C VAL A 16 -9.58 8.94 11.26
N VAL A 17 -8.93 9.70 10.37
CA VAL A 17 -9.18 9.64 8.93
C VAL A 17 -8.46 8.42 8.35
N THR A 18 -9.19 7.59 7.62
CA THR A 18 -8.60 6.43 6.93
C THR A 18 -7.93 6.87 5.62
N PHE A 19 -7.01 6.05 5.13
CA PHE A 19 -6.38 6.32 3.84
C PHE A 19 -7.40 6.38 2.69
N ALA A 20 -8.38 5.48 2.70
CA ALA A 20 -9.48 5.50 1.73
C ALA A 20 -10.27 6.82 1.74
N GLU A 21 -10.53 7.39 2.94
CA GLU A 21 -11.22 8.67 3.09
C GLU A 21 -10.38 9.86 2.61
N ALA A 22 -9.07 9.84 2.89
CA ALA A 22 -8.14 10.85 2.40
C ALA A 22 -8.07 10.84 0.86
N LEU A 23 -7.93 9.64 0.28
CA LEU A 23 -7.88 9.45 -1.18
C LEU A 23 -9.20 9.87 -1.85
N LYS A 24 -10.34 9.58 -1.24
CA LYS A 24 -11.66 10.01 -1.73
C LYS A 24 -11.79 11.53 -1.68
N SER A 25 -11.40 12.17 -0.59
CA SER A 25 -11.47 13.63 -0.43
C SER A 25 -10.69 14.37 -1.52
N LEU A 26 -9.52 13.86 -1.93
CA LEU A 26 -8.73 14.42 -3.03
C LEU A 26 -9.44 14.36 -4.40
N ASN A 27 -10.22 13.31 -4.66
CA ASN A 27 -10.94 13.16 -5.93
C ASN A 27 -12.24 13.96 -5.97
N THR A 28 -12.73 14.46 -4.84
CA THR A 28 -14.07 15.08 -4.75
C THR A 28 -14.02 16.61 -4.77
N ASP A 29 -12.85 17.24 -4.62
CA ASP A 29 -12.78 18.69 -4.36
C ASP A 29 -11.56 19.37 -5.03
N PRO A 30 -11.68 19.95 -6.25
CA PRO A 30 -10.61 20.72 -6.89
C PRO A 30 -10.40 22.11 -6.25
N THR A 31 -11.28 22.54 -5.35
CA THR A 31 -11.36 23.92 -4.83
C THR A 31 -10.87 24.11 -3.39
N ASN A 32 -10.64 23.03 -2.63
CA ASN A 32 -10.26 23.08 -1.21
C ASN A 32 -8.80 22.69 -0.92
N SER A 33 -7.95 22.66 -1.96
CA SER A 33 -6.61 22.07 -1.86
C SER A 33 -5.68 22.77 -0.87
N ASP A 34 -5.96 24.00 -0.46
CA ASP A 34 -5.01 24.80 0.33
C ASP A 34 -5.02 24.49 1.83
N ALA A 35 -6.17 24.11 2.40
CA ALA A 35 -6.27 23.79 3.83
C ALA A 35 -5.67 22.40 4.16
N ALA A 36 -5.87 21.41 3.29
CA ALA A 36 -5.30 20.07 3.47
C ALA A 36 -3.78 20.04 3.16
N ARG A 37 -3.31 20.92 2.27
CA ARG A 37 -1.88 21.14 2.00
C ARG A 37 -1.13 21.72 3.20
N GLN A 38 -1.79 22.58 3.99
CA GLN A 38 -1.15 23.24 5.14
C GLN A 38 -0.91 22.28 6.31
N LEU A 39 -1.84 21.37 6.62
CA LEU A 39 -1.72 20.47 7.77
C LEU A 39 -0.65 19.36 7.65
N LEU A 40 -0.23 19.01 6.41
CA LEU A 40 0.80 18.01 6.17
C LEU A 40 2.17 18.60 5.79
N ASN A 41 2.24 19.91 5.52
CA ASN A 41 3.49 20.65 5.32
C ASN A 41 4.00 21.32 6.61
N SER A 42 3.16 21.47 7.64
CA SER A 42 3.52 22.09 8.91
C SER A 42 4.54 21.32 9.75
N ASP A 43 4.81 20.05 9.44
CA ASP A 43 5.91 19.28 10.08
C ASP A 43 7.29 19.48 9.41
N ALA A 44 7.40 20.36 8.41
CA ALA A 44 8.67 20.72 7.77
C ALA A 44 9.13 22.16 8.02
N THR A 45 8.48 22.90 8.92
CA THR A 45 8.85 24.31 9.20
C THR A 45 9.49 24.44 10.57
N SER A 46 10.71 23.92 10.67
CA SER A 46 11.71 24.42 11.61
C SER A 46 13.07 24.21 10.99
N SER A 47 13.63 25.33 10.53
CA SER A 47 15.03 25.57 10.19
C SER A 47 15.32 25.78 8.69
N ASN A 48 15.48 27.08 8.41
CA ASN A 48 16.32 27.72 7.42
C ASN A 48 15.91 27.73 5.93
N SER A 49 15.71 28.97 5.49
CA SER A 49 16.07 29.44 4.16
C SER A 49 17.41 28.88 3.71
N ASP A 50 17.43 28.25 2.54
CA ASP A 50 18.45 28.61 1.57
C ASP A 50 18.00 28.22 0.16
N THR A 51 18.15 29.19 -0.73
CA THR A 51 18.10 29.01 -2.18
C THR A 51 19.35 28.25 -2.61
N THR A 52 19.19 26.97 -2.96
CA THR A 52 20.22 26.25 -3.71
C THR A 52 19.57 25.25 -4.65
N GLU A 53 19.73 25.51 -5.94
CA GLU A 53 19.50 24.57 -7.02
C GLU A 53 20.45 23.37 -6.87
N GLU A 54 19.98 22.27 -6.28
CA GLU A 54 20.69 20.99 -6.32
C GLU A 54 19.77 19.92 -6.93
N THR A 55 20.04 19.57 -8.20
CA THR A 55 19.49 18.41 -8.93
C THR A 55 17.98 18.21 -8.77
N GLY A 56 17.22 19.07 -9.44
CA GLY A 56 15.77 19.15 -9.40
C GLY A 56 15.07 17.91 -9.95
N ILE A 57 14.93 16.89 -9.11
CA ILE A 57 13.93 15.85 -9.32
C ILE A 57 12.60 16.41 -8.80
N PRO A 58 11.60 16.67 -9.66
CA PRO A 58 10.34 17.24 -9.23
C PRO A 58 9.65 16.29 -8.25
N LYS A 59 9.40 16.78 -7.02
CA LYS A 59 8.69 16.03 -5.98
C LYS A 59 7.34 15.56 -6.54
N PRO A 60 7.03 14.25 -6.49
CA PRO A 60 5.79 13.73 -7.06
C PRO A 60 4.58 14.32 -6.35
N ALA A 61 3.54 14.65 -7.12
CA ALA A 61 2.28 15.16 -6.60
C ALA A 61 1.69 14.17 -5.58
N LEU A 62 1.00 14.69 -4.56
CA LEU A 62 0.41 13.87 -3.52
C LEU A 62 -0.52 12.81 -4.12
N GLU A 63 -1.38 13.20 -5.05
CA GLU A 63 -2.30 12.30 -5.74
C GLU A 63 -1.60 11.11 -6.41
N LEU A 64 -0.48 11.37 -7.10
CA LEU A 64 0.32 10.32 -7.75
C LEU A 64 0.85 9.31 -6.72
N ARG A 65 1.42 9.82 -5.62
CA ARG A 65 1.92 8.97 -4.53
C ARG A 65 0.81 8.09 -3.96
N LEU A 66 -0.37 8.67 -3.73
CA LEU A 66 -1.52 7.94 -3.19
C LEU A 66 -2.01 6.84 -4.14
N ARG A 67 -2.07 7.11 -5.45
CA ARG A 67 -2.42 6.09 -6.47
C ARG A 67 -1.42 4.95 -6.51
N VAL A 68 -0.12 5.26 -6.45
CA VAL A 68 0.95 4.24 -6.37
C VAL A 68 0.77 3.36 -5.14
N GLN A 69 0.59 3.97 -3.96
CA GLN A 69 0.43 3.20 -2.73
C GLN A 69 -0.86 2.37 -2.74
N ALA A 70 -1.97 2.90 -3.25
CA ALA A 70 -3.23 2.16 -3.38
C ALA A 70 -3.10 0.94 -4.30
N ARG A 71 -2.37 1.07 -5.41
CA ARG A 71 -2.09 -0.07 -6.31
C ARG A 71 -1.21 -1.11 -5.63
N LEU A 72 -0.14 -0.68 -4.96
CA LEU A 72 0.74 -1.57 -4.21
C LEU A 72 -0.01 -2.34 -3.12
N ALA A 73 -0.95 -1.68 -2.42
CA ALA A 73 -1.78 -2.32 -1.40
C ALA A 73 -2.61 -3.47 -1.98
N ARG A 74 -3.23 -3.26 -3.15
CA ARG A 74 -3.98 -4.32 -3.85
C ARG A 74 -3.09 -5.46 -4.32
N ILE A 75 -1.93 -5.15 -4.92
CA ILE A 75 -0.96 -6.18 -5.34
C ILE A 75 -0.57 -7.06 -4.15
N ILE A 76 -0.25 -6.46 -3.01
CA ILE A 76 0.14 -7.22 -1.82
C ILE A 76 -1.01 -8.11 -1.34
N ALA A 77 -2.22 -7.57 -1.25
CA ALA A 77 -3.35 -8.34 -0.75
C ALA A 77 -3.79 -9.48 -1.68
N GLU A 78 -3.69 -9.29 -3.00
CA GLU A 78 -4.23 -10.25 -3.97
C GLU A 78 -3.18 -11.25 -4.48
N GLU A 79 -1.91 -10.85 -4.57
CA GLU A 79 -0.85 -11.66 -5.19
C GLU A 79 0.20 -12.14 -4.20
N VAL A 80 0.32 -11.49 -3.04
CA VAL A 80 1.35 -11.82 -2.04
C VAL A 80 0.74 -12.53 -0.83
N ALA A 81 -0.41 -12.07 -0.34
CA ALA A 81 -1.11 -12.74 0.74
C ALA A 81 -1.59 -14.15 0.33
N GLY A 82 -1.46 -15.12 1.23
CA GLY A 82 -1.82 -16.53 0.98
C GLY A 82 -0.71 -17.38 0.37
N TYR A 83 0.44 -16.78 0.04
CA TYR A 83 1.57 -17.46 -0.59
C TYR A 83 2.81 -17.58 0.32
N HIS A 84 2.65 -17.42 1.63
CA HIS A 84 3.74 -17.71 2.56
C HIS A 84 3.96 -19.22 2.67
N THR A 85 5.23 -19.63 2.70
CA THR A 85 5.63 -21.04 2.75
C THR A 85 6.27 -21.42 4.08
N GLY A 86 6.56 -20.44 4.94
CA GLY A 86 7.08 -20.68 6.27
C GLY A 86 7.25 -19.41 7.10
N VAL A 87 7.09 -19.57 8.41
CA VAL A 87 7.36 -18.56 9.43
C VAL A 87 8.39 -19.13 10.40
N VAL A 88 9.48 -18.41 10.62
CA VAL A 88 10.53 -18.78 11.57
C VAL A 88 10.68 -17.67 12.59
N ILE A 89 10.43 -17.97 13.86
CA ILE A 89 10.61 -17.05 14.98
C ILE A 89 11.84 -17.49 15.77
N LYS A 90 12.84 -16.62 15.86
CA LYS A 90 14.09 -16.83 16.62
C LYS A 90 14.33 -15.64 17.52
N GLY A 91 14.02 -15.79 18.81
CA GLY A 91 14.09 -14.69 19.78
C GLY A 91 13.20 -13.53 19.35
N PHE A 92 13.81 -12.36 19.12
CA PHE A 92 13.12 -11.15 18.64
C PHE A 92 13.08 -11.02 17.11
N THR A 93 13.54 -12.04 16.38
CA THR A 93 13.56 -12.05 14.91
C THR A 93 12.40 -12.88 14.37
N VAL A 94 11.57 -12.26 13.54
CA VAL A 94 10.54 -12.95 12.75
C VAL A 94 10.99 -12.96 11.28
N SER A 95 11.11 -14.15 10.72
CA SER A 95 11.45 -14.38 9.32
C SER A 95 10.26 -15.02 8.61
N LEU A 96 9.82 -14.40 7.52
CA LEU A 96 8.74 -14.89 6.67
C LEU A 96 9.30 -15.27 5.30
N THR A 97 9.00 -16.48 4.84
CA THR A 97 9.28 -16.90 3.47
C THR A 97 8.01 -16.80 2.64
N VAL A 98 8.05 -15.97 1.59
CA VAL A 98 6.92 -15.78 0.67
C VAL A 98 7.34 -16.23 -0.72
N GLY A 99 6.65 -17.25 -1.24
CA GLY A 99 7.02 -17.90 -2.50
C GLY A 99 6.75 -17.02 -3.73
N SER A 100 5.65 -16.26 -3.72
CA SER A 100 5.21 -15.48 -4.88
C SER A 100 5.97 -14.18 -5.09
N LEU A 101 6.70 -13.66 -4.09
CA LEU A 101 7.25 -12.30 -4.12
C LEU A 101 8.05 -11.95 -5.37
N ARG A 102 8.87 -12.89 -5.84
CA ARG A 102 9.71 -12.69 -7.03
C ARG A 102 8.85 -12.61 -8.29
N ASP A 103 8.00 -13.61 -8.50
CA ASP A 103 7.12 -13.69 -9.66
C ASP A 103 6.15 -12.49 -9.70
N THR A 104 5.61 -12.08 -8.54
CA THR A 104 4.80 -10.87 -8.39
C THR A 104 5.60 -9.62 -8.80
N SER A 105 6.86 -9.48 -8.38
CA SER A 105 7.65 -8.30 -8.76
C SER A 105 7.95 -8.22 -10.25
N GLU A 106 8.21 -9.36 -10.89
CA GLU A 106 8.46 -9.44 -12.32
C GLU A 106 7.17 -9.14 -13.10
N LYS A 107 6.05 -9.73 -12.68
CA LYS A 107 4.70 -9.51 -13.24
C LYS A 107 4.29 -8.04 -13.16
N TRP A 108 4.41 -7.42 -11.99
CA TRP A 108 4.03 -6.03 -11.73
C TRP A 108 5.13 -5.02 -12.07
N LYS A 109 6.20 -5.47 -12.74
CA LYS A 109 7.33 -4.63 -13.20
C LYS A 109 7.87 -3.72 -12.10
N ILE A 110 8.01 -4.24 -10.89
CA ILE A 110 8.56 -3.48 -9.76
C ILE A 110 10.00 -3.12 -10.13
N PRO A 111 10.38 -1.83 -10.06
CA PRO A 111 11.73 -1.41 -10.44
C PRO A 111 12.80 -2.16 -9.63
N PRO A 112 13.92 -2.61 -10.23
CA PRO A 112 14.96 -3.37 -9.53
C PRO A 112 15.49 -2.66 -8.28
N GLN A 113 15.60 -1.33 -8.31
CA GLN A 113 16.00 -0.50 -7.18
C GLN A 113 14.97 -0.51 -6.03
N ALA A 114 13.69 -0.69 -6.34
CA ALA A 114 12.59 -0.74 -5.37
C ALA A 114 12.34 -2.13 -4.80
N TRP A 115 13.04 -3.16 -5.29
CA TRP A 115 12.84 -4.56 -4.84
C TRP A 115 12.98 -4.75 -3.33
N LYS A 116 14.01 -4.15 -2.72
CA LYS A 116 14.21 -4.23 -1.25
C LYS A 116 13.07 -3.57 -0.49
N ALA A 117 12.60 -2.42 -0.97
CA ALA A 117 11.46 -1.74 -0.39
C ALA A 117 10.19 -2.57 -0.54
N PHE A 118 9.95 -3.17 -1.71
CA PHE A 118 8.77 -4.00 -1.96
C PHE A 118 8.69 -5.18 -1.00
N ARG A 119 9.81 -5.89 -0.78
CA ARG A 119 9.89 -6.96 0.21
C ARG A 119 9.57 -6.47 1.63
N ALA A 120 10.10 -5.31 2.01
CA ALA A 120 9.86 -4.72 3.32
C ALA A 120 8.38 -4.32 3.51
N VAL A 121 7.77 -3.70 2.50
CA VAL A 121 6.36 -3.29 2.53
C VAL A 121 5.44 -4.51 2.55
N ALA A 122 5.71 -5.53 1.75
CA ALA A 122 4.95 -6.79 1.77
C ALA A 122 5.02 -7.46 3.15
N PHE A 123 6.22 -7.58 3.72
CA PHE A 123 6.41 -8.15 5.06
C PHE A 123 5.66 -7.35 6.14
N ARG A 124 5.78 -6.02 6.13
CA ARG A 124 5.09 -5.14 7.08
C ARG A 124 3.58 -5.24 6.94
N SER A 125 3.06 -5.27 5.71
CA SER A 125 1.62 -5.41 5.45
C SER A 125 1.07 -6.72 6.01
N LEU A 126 1.78 -7.84 5.76
CA LEU A 126 1.40 -9.16 6.24
C LEU A 126 1.44 -9.27 7.78
N LEU A 127 2.42 -8.63 8.43
CA LEU A 127 2.51 -8.63 9.89
C LEU A 127 1.54 -7.66 10.57
N PHE A 128 1.32 -6.48 9.99
CA PHE A 128 0.57 -5.41 10.64
C PHE A 128 -0.94 -5.61 10.49
N VAL A 129 -1.41 -5.90 9.28
CA VAL A 129 -2.84 -6.18 9.01
C VAL A 129 -3.17 -7.64 9.31
N GLY A 130 -2.21 -8.53 9.07
CA GLY A 130 -2.46 -9.96 9.15
C GLY A 130 -2.95 -10.52 7.82
N GLU A 131 -2.42 -11.69 7.47
CA GLU A 131 -2.72 -12.33 6.19
C GLU A 131 -4.21 -12.68 6.02
N ARG A 132 -4.87 -13.12 7.10
CA ARG A 132 -6.29 -13.48 7.04
C ARG A 132 -7.17 -12.29 6.62
N GLU A 133 -6.89 -11.10 7.12
CA GLU A 133 -7.65 -9.90 6.77
C GLU A 133 -7.35 -9.46 5.33
N LEU A 134 -6.09 -9.55 4.90
CA LEU A 134 -5.70 -9.30 3.51
C LEU A 134 -6.38 -10.26 2.53
N ILE A 135 -6.54 -11.54 2.88
CA ILE A 135 -7.24 -12.52 2.03
C ILE A 135 -8.76 -12.25 2.02
N ALA A 136 -9.34 -11.89 3.16
CA ALA A 136 -10.78 -11.73 3.29
C ALA A 136 -11.31 -10.42 2.67
N GLU A 137 -10.60 -9.32 2.88
CA GLU A 137 -11.00 -7.97 2.47
C GLU A 137 -10.15 -7.43 1.30
N GLY A 138 -9.12 -8.16 0.86
CA GLY A 138 -8.26 -7.72 -0.23
C GLY A 138 -7.48 -6.45 0.10
N GLY A 139 -7.27 -5.61 -0.91
CA GLY A 139 -6.56 -4.34 -0.74
C GLY A 139 -7.28 -3.38 0.22
N ASP A 140 -8.59 -3.52 0.42
CA ASP A 140 -9.38 -2.63 1.28
C ASP A 140 -8.96 -2.74 2.74
N ALA A 141 -8.47 -3.90 3.19
CA ALA A 141 -7.92 -4.09 4.54
C ALA A 141 -6.79 -3.08 4.84
N LEU A 142 -5.91 -2.86 3.86
CA LEU A 142 -4.82 -1.89 3.98
C LEU A 142 -5.34 -0.45 3.83
N LEU A 143 -6.31 -0.20 2.96
CA LEU A 143 -6.85 1.14 2.73
C LEU A 143 -7.70 1.66 3.92
N HIS A 144 -8.19 0.76 4.77
CA HIS A 144 -8.89 1.09 6.02
C HIS A 144 -7.96 1.49 7.16
N LEU A 145 -6.64 1.26 7.04
CA LEU A 145 -5.68 1.76 8.00
C LEU A 145 -5.73 3.29 8.08
N ASN A 146 -5.30 3.82 9.22
CA ASN A 146 -5.17 5.26 9.35
C ASN A 146 -4.03 5.77 8.45
N VAL A 147 -4.09 7.06 8.09
CA VAL A 147 -3.12 7.66 7.15
C VAL A 147 -1.67 7.49 7.61
N VAL A 148 -1.41 7.58 8.92
CA VAL A 148 -0.06 7.47 9.48
C VAL A 148 0.47 6.05 9.41
N GLU A 149 -0.33 5.06 9.81
CA GLU A 149 0.00 3.63 9.71
C GLU A 149 0.26 3.23 8.26
N PHE A 150 -0.67 3.60 7.37
CA PHE A 150 -0.53 3.33 5.95
C PHE A 150 0.72 3.99 5.37
N HIS A 151 0.98 5.25 5.72
CA HIS A 151 2.19 5.94 5.30
C HIS A 151 3.45 5.25 5.82
N ASN A 152 3.48 4.83 7.08
CA ASN A 152 4.61 4.13 7.69
C ASN A 152 4.91 2.78 7.04
N ILE A 153 3.88 2.11 6.52
CA ILE A 153 4.04 0.86 5.78
C ILE A 153 4.59 1.15 4.37
N PHE A 154 4.01 2.12 3.64
CA PHE A 154 4.27 2.29 2.20
C PHE A 154 5.31 3.37 1.83
N SER A 155 5.73 4.24 2.77
CA SER A 155 6.73 5.28 2.50
C SER A 155 8.06 4.76 1.94
N PRO A 156 8.59 3.58 2.31
CA PRO A 156 9.82 3.06 1.71
C PRO A 156 9.69 2.81 0.21
N MET A 157 8.51 2.40 -0.27
CA MET A 157 8.28 2.20 -1.70
C MET A 157 8.27 3.53 -2.46
N LEU A 158 7.61 4.54 -1.91
CA LEU A 158 7.62 5.88 -2.51
C LEU A 158 9.03 6.46 -2.58
N ALA A 159 9.84 6.26 -1.54
CA ALA A 159 11.23 6.69 -1.53
C ALA A 159 12.08 5.94 -2.57
N ALA A 160 11.87 4.63 -2.72
CA ALA A 160 12.65 3.81 -3.64
C ALA A 160 12.25 3.97 -5.12
N MET A 161 10.99 4.32 -5.41
CA MET A 161 10.55 4.71 -6.75
C MET A 161 11.05 6.11 -7.13
N GLY A 162 11.34 6.96 -6.14
CA GLY A 162 12.02 8.23 -6.32
C GLY A 162 11.11 9.31 -6.90
N ASP A 163 11.24 9.52 -8.20
CA ASP A 163 10.72 10.67 -8.90
C ASP A 163 9.32 10.46 -9.51
N ARG A 164 8.75 11.57 -9.98
CA ARG A 164 7.44 11.61 -10.61
C ARG A 164 7.36 10.73 -11.87
N GLU A 165 8.35 10.82 -12.75
CA GLU A 165 8.33 10.12 -14.04
C GLU A 165 8.40 8.61 -13.84
N SER A 166 9.24 8.14 -12.91
CA SER A 166 9.30 6.72 -12.53
C SER A 166 7.96 6.20 -12.01
N MET A 167 7.27 6.98 -11.16
CA MET A 167 5.96 6.60 -10.61
C MET A 167 4.86 6.58 -11.67
N GLU A 168 4.80 7.59 -12.55
CA GLU A 168 3.83 7.66 -13.65
C GLU A 168 4.06 6.55 -14.66
N THR A 169 5.32 6.30 -15.04
CA THR A 169 5.70 5.23 -15.96
C THR A 169 5.32 3.86 -15.40
N TRP A 170 5.56 3.62 -14.11
CA TRP A 170 5.17 2.35 -13.48
C TRP A 170 3.66 2.17 -13.43
N LEU A 171 2.88 3.21 -13.11
CA LEU A 171 1.42 3.14 -13.15
C LEU A 171 0.93 2.83 -14.57
N ALA A 172 1.39 3.57 -15.58
CA ALA A 172 1.01 3.32 -16.97
C ALA A 172 1.37 1.91 -17.43
N ALA A 173 2.56 1.41 -17.06
CA ALA A 173 3.03 0.07 -17.42
C ALA A 173 2.25 -1.06 -16.74
N THR A 174 1.53 -0.77 -15.66
CA THR A 174 0.74 -1.72 -14.86
C THR A 174 -0.77 -1.50 -14.94
N ASP A 175 -1.25 -0.47 -15.66
CA ASP A 175 -2.68 -0.15 -15.76
C ASP A 175 -3.49 -1.31 -16.36
N ILE A 176 -2.98 -1.94 -17.42
CA ILE A 176 -3.66 -3.07 -18.08
C ILE A 176 -3.79 -4.26 -17.11
N LEU A 177 -2.74 -4.57 -16.37
CA LEU A 177 -2.76 -5.65 -15.37
C LEU A 177 -3.71 -5.30 -14.22
N ALA A 178 -3.72 -4.04 -13.77
CA ALA A 178 -4.61 -3.58 -12.73
C ALA A 178 -6.08 -3.67 -13.15
N ASP A 179 -6.41 -3.36 -14.40
CA ASP A 179 -7.77 -3.45 -14.93
C ASP A 179 -8.25 -4.89 -15.11
N VAL A 180 -7.36 -5.80 -15.51
CA VAL A 180 -7.72 -7.21 -15.74
C VAL A 180 -7.76 -8.00 -14.44
N GLU A 181 -6.75 -7.83 -13.58
CA GLU A 181 -6.51 -8.72 -12.43
C GLU A 181 -7.07 -8.15 -11.13
N LEU A 182 -6.83 -6.87 -10.85
CA LEU A 182 -7.30 -6.24 -9.60
C LEU A 182 -8.76 -5.79 -9.68
N ARG A 183 -9.26 -5.45 -10.87
CA ARG A 183 -10.68 -5.12 -11.09
C ARG A 183 -11.54 -6.36 -11.31
N GLY A 184 -10.95 -7.45 -11.81
CA GLY A 184 -11.59 -8.77 -12.00
C GLY A 184 -11.56 -9.67 -10.76
N GLY A 185 -10.74 -9.34 -9.75
CA GLY A 185 -10.44 -10.17 -8.57
C GLY A 185 -11.62 -10.51 -7.65
N SER A 186 -12.75 -9.78 -7.73
CA SER A 186 -13.96 -10.10 -6.94
C SER A 186 -14.54 -11.50 -7.23
N ASN A 187 -14.14 -12.14 -8.33
CA ASN A 187 -14.72 -13.42 -8.77
C ASN A 187 -13.81 -14.66 -8.60
N TYR A 188 -12.53 -14.52 -8.25
CA TYR A 188 -11.60 -15.67 -8.22
C TYR A 188 -11.52 -16.40 -6.86
N GLY A 189 -12.09 -15.84 -5.79
CA GLY A 189 -12.19 -16.50 -4.47
C GLY A 189 -13.14 -17.71 -4.40
N LYS A 190 -13.83 -18.10 -5.50
CA LYS A 190 -14.81 -19.21 -5.51
C LYS A 190 -14.31 -20.52 -6.10
N LYS A 191 -13.10 -20.59 -6.66
CA LYS A 191 -12.61 -21.80 -7.33
C LYS A 191 -11.25 -22.26 -6.81
N LEU A 192 -11.20 -22.66 -5.54
CA LEU A 192 -10.25 -23.71 -5.13
C LEU A 192 -10.83 -24.56 -3.98
N ARG A 193 -12.03 -25.13 -4.17
CA ARG A 193 -12.37 -26.37 -3.47
C ARG A 193 -11.53 -27.48 -4.09
N ARG A 194 -10.37 -27.77 -3.50
CA ARG A 194 -9.72 -29.07 -3.72
C ARG A 194 -10.65 -30.15 -3.17
N PRO A 195 -10.88 -31.27 -3.87
CA PRO A 195 -11.60 -32.39 -3.30
C PRO A 195 -10.73 -32.96 -2.17
N PHE A 196 -11.24 -32.90 -0.94
CA PHE A 196 -10.71 -33.69 0.16
C PHE A 196 -10.91 -35.16 -0.23
N GLY A 197 -9.81 -35.83 -0.58
CA GLY A 197 -9.77 -37.28 -0.68
C GLY A 197 -10.00 -37.85 0.71
N THR A 198 -11.10 -38.57 0.88
CA THR A 198 -11.33 -39.45 2.01
C THR A 198 -10.33 -40.60 1.95
N PHE A 199 -9.41 -40.65 2.90
CA PHE A 199 -8.72 -41.90 3.23
C PHE A 199 -9.60 -42.66 4.22
N THR A 200 -10.11 -43.80 3.77
CA THR A 200 -10.55 -44.93 4.60
C THR A 200 -9.54 -46.05 4.43
#